data_AF-A0A1T5K3K6-F1
#
_entry.id   AF-A0A1T5K3K6-F1
#
_cell.length_a   1.000
_cell.length_b   1.000
_cell.length_c   1.000
_cell.angle_alpha   90.00
_cell.angle_beta   90.00
_cell.angle_gamma   90.00
#
_symmetry.space_group_name_H-M   'P 1'
#
loop_
_entity.id
_entity.type
_entity.pdbx_description
1 polymer ?
#
loop_
_entity_poly.entity_id
_entity_poly.type
_entity_poly.pdbx_seq_one_letter_code
_entity_poly.pdbx_strand_id
1 'polypeptide(L)'
;MKKKNIAFIILCIFLINAFSIAYALQPANKRIVEGFYNGIDGEEIEIEGYDGTIHKLSLTEDAIIKIDNREAQLSDFRAGIEVYGELRGWRLRHLEGYSTSNLGYIEEGGKFRSGTIKTIDRNQLTIRLPWGEEQTYYTSESTILLKDNKAVNPDVLYEGDRVKLYFDEINSNIISKMEIQSDSSIKIKELCRGNIKLADPYEDSITLGDVEVFRNGDWETLGDSMTIEYSSDTPIYIGGSKIPPEKLKYYYGKRAYMALKDSFGHNKIEKMVIKNLYERGYSDKIEEINWYTEYLELANNKVNLGFNDGTIIIKSGRMVDKYSLNPDSDALIISDGRNSRSIIDVIYVYNENINNSNIGQAYIYAGELEEITRNKVILDDFFLLEENEWESFGDDKELYYDDDTYIFDLENNEKITAEEFFERDYSVDDDNDDDEDDWYGYIYTDGDRISSILVKEKLDSLNSQRVTNGVVEKVYENSLVGWKIQLRDGRDWSSRKEQWMARGSNLHVLIEDAMIIKDNKMILPEELKPEDRLYLIRKGSKGKIVLVK
;
A
#
# COMPACT_ATOMS: atom_id res chain seq x y z
N MET A 1 -79.29 66.32 7.39
CA MET A 1 -78.26 65.87 8.35
C MET A 1 -76.91 66.31 7.80
N LYS A 2 -76.42 67.52 8.09
CA LYS A 2 -75.91 68.09 9.36
C LYS A 2 -74.51 67.59 9.74
N LYS A 3 -73.50 68.30 9.22
CA LYS A 3 -72.45 68.99 9.98
C LYS A 3 -71.62 68.19 11.02
N LYS A 4 -71.26 66.94 10.73
CA LYS A 4 -70.13 66.27 11.42
C LYS A 4 -69.02 65.71 10.52
N ASN A 5 -69.16 65.74 9.19
CA ASN A 5 -68.18 65.09 8.29
C ASN A 5 -67.24 66.05 7.51
N ILE A 6 -67.33 67.37 7.70
CA ILE A 6 -66.42 68.34 7.04
C ILE A 6 -65.25 68.75 7.97
N ALA A 7 -65.39 68.57 9.28
CA ALA A 7 -64.32 68.88 10.23
C ALA A 7 -63.15 67.87 10.19
N PHE A 8 -63.37 66.65 9.72
CA PHE A 8 -62.31 65.63 9.64
C PHE A 8 -61.43 65.79 8.39
N ILE A 9 -61.96 66.37 7.31
CA ILE A 9 -61.21 66.53 6.04
C ILE A 9 -60.27 67.75 6.09
N ILE A 10 -60.62 68.81 6.82
CA ILE A 10 -59.74 70.00 6.97
C ILE A 10 -58.59 69.72 7.97
N LEU A 11 -58.77 68.80 8.93
CA LEU A 11 -57.69 68.37 9.84
C LEU A 11 -56.67 67.45 9.15
N CYS A 12 -57.08 66.64 8.17
CA CYS A 12 -56.15 65.80 7.40
C CYS A 12 -55.29 66.58 6.40
N ILE A 13 -55.74 67.74 5.89
CA ILE A 13 -54.96 68.56 4.94
C ILE A 13 -53.91 69.43 5.67
N PHE A 14 -54.12 69.74 6.95
CA PHE A 14 -53.12 70.46 7.76
C PHE A 14 -52.02 69.57 8.36
N LEU A 15 -52.21 68.25 8.42
CA LEU A 15 -51.16 67.30 8.83
C LEU A 15 -50.25 66.83 7.68
N ILE A 16 -50.58 67.15 6.42
CA ILE A 16 -49.76 66.76 5.25
C ILE A 16 -48.81 67.89 4.80
N ASN A 17 -48.94 69.11 5.32
CA ASN A 17 -48.03 70.24 4.99
C ASN A 17 -47.07 70.65 6.12
N ALA A 18 -46.95 69.85 7.18
CA ALA A 18 -46.12 70.16 8.35
C ALA A 18 -44.87 69.28 8.51
N PHE A 19 -44.40 68.62 7.44
CA PHE A 19 -43.05 68.08 7.36
C PHE A 19 -42.44 68.39 5.99
N SER A 20 -42.22 69.68 5.75
CA SER A 20 -41.14 70.11 4.90
C SER A 20 -40.26 71.04 5.73
N ILE A 21 -38.95 70.80 5.61
CA ILE A 21 -37.84 71.58 6.17
C ILE A 21 -37.42 71.19 7.60
N ALA A 22 -36.88 69.98 7.73
CA ALA A 22 -35.54 69.82 8.31
C ALA A 22 -34.68 69.11 7.25
N TYR A 23 -33.98 69.91 6.45
CA TYR A 23 -33.02 69.46 5.45
C TYR A 23 -31.76 68.93 6.14
N ALA A 24 -31.45 67.65 5.97
CA ALA A 24 -30.10 67.11 5.95
C ALA A 24 -30.11 65.77 5.18
N LEU A 25 -29.66 65.82 3.92
CA LEU A 25 -29.16 64.74 3.07
C LEU A 25 -29.14 63.33 3.67
N GLN A 26 -30.04 62.43 3.22
CA GLN A 26 -29.75 60.99 3.24
C GLN A 26 -29.16 60.59 1.87
N PRO A 27 -27.95 60.02 1.85
CA PRO A 27 -27.22 59.73 0.62
C PRO A 27 -27.79 58.52 -0.13
N ALA A 28 -27.52 58.47 -1.43
CA ALA A 28 -27.89 57.41 -2.37
C ALA A 28 -27.81 55.99 -1.76
N ASN A 29 -28.83 55.18 -2.02
CA ASN A 29 -28.91 53.75 -1.66
C ASN A 29 -27.56 53.05 -1.91
N LYS A 30 -26.81 52.82 -0.83
CA LYS A 30 -25.59 52.01 -0.83
C LYS A 30 -26.04 50.56 -0.87
N ARG A 31 -25.94 49.91 -2.03
CA ARG A 31 -26.16 48.46 -2.15
C ARG A 31 -24.83 47.76 -1.92
N ILE A 32 -24.86 46.67 -1.17
CA ILE A 32 -23.68 45.84 -0.90
C ILE A 32 -23.88 44.47 -1.52
N VAL A 33 -22.77 43.80 -1.83
CA VAL A 33 -22.72 42.40 -2.24
C VAL A 33 -21.64 41.72 -1.39
N GLU A 34 -21.94 40.56 -0.85
CA GLU A 34 -21.04 39.77 0.00
C GLU A 34 -21.10 38.32 -0.49
N GLY A 35 -19.96 37.65 -0.49
CA GLY A 35 -19.88 36.29 -1.01
C GLY A 35 -18.46 35.87 -1.38
N PHE A 36 -18.34 34.90 -2.28
CA PHE A 36 -17.07 34.40 -2.78
C PHE A 36 -16.81 34.88 -4.20
N TYR A 37 -15.61 35.39 -4.45
CA TYR A 37 -15.17 35.74 -5.80
C TYR A 37 -14.97 34.47 -6.62
N ASN A 38 -15.64 34.35 -7.77
CA ASN A 38 -15.53 33.17 -8.65
C ASN A 38 -14.64 33.42 -9.87
N GLY A 39 -14.41 34.68 -10.24
CA GLY A 39 -13.55 35.04 -11.36
C GLY A 39 -14.03 36.25 -12.15
N ILE A 40 -13.53 36.37 -13.39
CA ILE A 40 -13.92 37.39 -14.36
C ILE A 40 -14.53 36.68 -15.57
N ASP A 41 -15.73 37.10 -15.97
CA ASP A 41 -16.40 36.70 -17.21
C ASP A 41 -16.51 37.92 -18.12
N GLY A 42 -15.62 38.02 -19.11
CA GLY A 42 -15.50 39.20 -19.97
C GLY A 42 -15.01 40.44 -19.20
N GLU A 43 -15.89 41.44 -19.06
CA GLU A 43 -15.62 42.67 -18.30
C GLU A 43 -16.33 42.70 -16.93
N GLU A 44 -16.99 41.61 -16.55
CA GLU A 44 -17.79 41.50 -15.33
C GLU A 44 -17.10 40.59 -14.30
N ILE A 45 -17.15 41.00 -13.04
CA ILE A 45 -16.71 40.21 -11.90
C ILE A 45 -17.86 39.32 -11.46
N GLU A 46 -17.58 38.04 -11.26
CA GLU A 46 -18.54 37.06 -10.76
C GLU A 46 -18.36 36.85 -9.26
N ILE A 47 -19.43 37.10 -8.49
CA ILE A 47 -19.49 36.90 -7.04
C ILE A 47 -20.65 35.98 -6.73
N GLU A 48 -20.39 34.88 -6.05
CA GLU A 48 -21.41 33.97 -5.52
C GLU A 48 -21.78 34.40 -4.10
N GLY A 49 -23.02 34.88 -3.91
CA GLY A 49 -23.55 35.23 -2.60
C GLY A 49 -23.64 34.01 -1.69
N TYR A 50 -23.68 34.22 -0.37
CA TYR A 50 -23.77 33.13 0.60
C TYR A 50 -25.03 32.26 0.48
N ASP A 51 -26.05 32.73 -0.25
CA ASP A 51 -27.27 32.01 -0.59
C ASP A 51 -27.18 31.22 -1.92
N GLY A 52 -25.99 31.19 -2.54
CA GLY A 52 -25.72 30.54 -3.83
C GLY A 52 -26.14 31.35 -5.04
N THR A 53 -26.53 32.63 -4.87
CA THR A 53 -26.89 33.48 -6.00
C THR A 53 -25.66 34.05 -6.71
N ILE A 54 -25.64 33.96 -8.04
CA ILE A 54 -24.52 34.48 -8.85
C ILE A 54 -24.78 35.94 -9.24
N HIS A 55 -23.86 36.83 -8.87
CA HIS A 55 -23.86 38.24 -9.23
C HIS A 55 -22.74 38.51 -10.25
N LYS A 56 -23.11 39.06 -11.42
CA LYS A 56 -22.16 39.55 -12.42
C LYS A 56 -22.16 41.08 -12.42
N LEU A 57 -21.02 41.69 -12.12
CA LEU A 57 -20.93 43.11 -11.79
C LEU A 57 -19.70 43.74 -12.44
N SER A 58 -19.87 44.85 -13.17
CA SER A 58 -18.75 45.60 -13.72
C SER A 58 -18.17 46.61 -12.70
N LEU A 59 -16.87 46.90 -12.78
CA LEU A 59 -16.23 47.95 -11.99
C LEU A 59 -16.60 49.36 -12.51
N THR A 60 -16.59 50.33 -11.61
CA THR A 60 -16.55 51.77 -11.95
C THR A 60 -15.12 52.19 -12.31
N GLU A 61 -14.95 53.26 -13.08
CA GLU A 61 -13.61 53.77 -13.46
C GLU A 61 -12.78 54.22 -12.25
N ASP A 62 -13.44 54.59 -11.14
CA ASP A 62 -12.84 55.02 -9.87
C ASP A 62 -12.90 53.95 -8.77
N ALA A 63 -13.04 52.67 -9.14
CA ALA A 63 -13.20 51.60 -8.16
C ALA A 63 -11.95 51.39 -7.29
N ILE A 64 -12.15 51.26 -5.98
CA ILE A 64 -11.10 50.96 -5.00
C ILE A 64 -11.07 49.45 -4.77
N ILE A 65 -9.96 48.81 -5.12
CA ILE A 65 -9.75 47.37 -4.97
C ILE A 65 -8.70 47.13 -3.89
N LYS A 66 -9.02 46.26 -2.93
CA LYS A 66 -8.15 45.96 -1.80
C LYS A 66 -8.20 44.48 -1.40
N ILE A 67 -7.12 43.99 -0.82
CA ILE A 67 -7.08 42.73 -0.07
C ILE A 67 -6.47 43.01 1.29
N ASP A 68 -7.14 42.60 2.37
CA ASP A 68 -6.74 42.84 3.76
C ASP A 68 -6.36 44.32 4.03
N ASN A 69 -7.19 45.23 3.51
CA ASN A 69 -7.07 46.67 3.57
C ASN A 69 -5.81 47.26 2.89
N ARG A 70 -5.12 46.49 2.04
CA ARG A 70 -4.01 46.94 1.19
C ARG A 70 -4.49 47.10 -0.24
N GLU A 71 -4.00 48.13 -0.95
CA GLU A 71 -4.31 48.31 -2.37
C GLU A 71 -3.88 47.08 -3.17
N ALA A 72 -4.79 46.60 -4.02
CA ALA A 72 -4.61 45.40 -4.83
C ALA A 72 -5.12 45.63 -6.25
N GLN A 73 -4.73 44.75 -7.16
CA GLN A 73 -5.29 44.67 -8.51
C GLN A 73 -6.29 43.52 -8.59
N LEU A 74 -7.20 43.57 -9.57
CA LEU A 74 -8.18 42.50 -9.77
C LEU A 74 -7.50 41.15 -10.09
N SER A 75 -6.30 41.18 -10.69
CA SER A 75 -5.46 40.00 -10.93
C SER A 75 -4.96 39.31 -9.66
N ASP A 76 -5.00 40.00 -8.52
CA ASP A 76 -4.54 39.47 -7.23
C ASP A 76 -5.63 38.63 -6.54
N PHE A 77 -6.88 38.73 -6.99
CA PHE A 77 -8.00 37.94 -6.46
C PHE A 77 -7.98 36.53 -7.07
N ARG A 78 -8.03 35.52 -6.20
CA ARG A 78 -8.17 34.12 -6.57
C ARG A 78 -9.61 33.67 -6.30
N ALA A 79 -10.09 32.73 -7.13
CA ALA A 79 -11.40 32.14 -6.94
C ALA A 79 -11.51 31.54 -5.52
N GLY A 80 -12.66 31.72 -4.86
CA GLY A 80 -12.91 31.26 -3.49
C GLY A 80 -12.51 32.24 -2.37
N ILE A 81 -11.89 33.38 -2.68
CA ILE A 81 -11.66 34.43 -1.68
C ILE A 81 -13.01 35.07 -1.30
N GLU A 82 -13.22 35.26 0.00
CA GLU A 82 -14.37 35.99 0.52
C GLU A 82 -14.23 37.49 0.21
N VAL A 83 -15.29 38.08 -0.33
CA VAL A 83 -15.28 39.46 -0.80
C VAL A 83 -16.47 40.25 -0.29
N TYR A 84 -16.21 41.53 -0.05
CA TYR A 84 -17.19 42.56 0.24
C TYR A 84 -17.15 43.63 -0.85
N GLY A 85 -18.29 43.87 -1.50
CA GLY A 85 -18.43 44.83 -2.58
C GLY A 85 -19.42 45.95 -2.26
N GLU A 86 -19.04 47.20 -2.48
CA GLU A 86 -19.97 48.34 -2.44
C GLU A 86 -20.35 48.78 -3.85
N LEU A 87 -21.66 48.87 -4.09
CA LEU A 87 -22.21 49.22 -5.40
C LEU A 87 -22.59 50.70 -5.47
N ARG A 88 -22.32 51.31 -6.64
CA ARG A 88 -22.88 52.58 -7.07
C ARG A 88 -23.80 52.32 -8.27
N GLY A 89 -25.10 52.19 -8.01
CA GLY A 89 -26.05 51.70 -9.01
C GLY A 89 -25.90 50.19 -9.18
N TRP A 90 -25.48 49.74 -10.36
CA TRP A 90 -25.22 48.33 -10.70
C TRP A 90 -23.74 48.01 -10.93
N ARG A 91 -22.84 48.91 -10.53
CA ARG A 91 -21.39 48.77 -10.72
C ARG A 91 -20.66 48.82 -9.39
N LEU A 92 -19.59 48.03 -9.27
CA LEU A 92 -18.72 47.99 -8.09
C LEU A 92 -17.86 49.24 -8.00
N ARG A 93 -17.97 49.94 -6.87
CA ARG A 93 -17.12 51.09 -6.50
C ARG A 93 -16.04 50.70 -5.50
N HIS A 94 -16.30 49.67 -4.71
CA HIS A 94 -15.32 49.13 -3.79
C HIS A 94 -15.40 47.62 -3.83
N LEU A 95 -14.25 46.96 -3.85
CA LEU A 95 -14.12 45.52 -3.69
C LEU A 95 -12.99 45.27 -2.68
N GLU A 96 -13.33 44.66 -1.55
CA GLU A 96 -12.41 44.24 -0.51
C GLU A 96 -12.40 42.71 -0.46
N GLY A 97 -11.23 42.10 -0.64
CA GLY A 97 -11.02 40.68 -0.41
C GLY A 97 -10.46 40.42 0.97
N TYR A 98 -10.95 39.37 1.62
CA TYR A 98 -10.44 38.91 2.90
C TYR A 98 -9.73 37.58 2.67
N SER A 99 -8.45 37.50 3.04
CA SER A 99 -7.75 36.22 3.04
C SER A 99 -8.46 35.28 4.02
N THR A 100 -9.26 34.33 3.51
CA THR A 100 -10.09 33.45 4.34
C THR A 100 -9.25 32.60 5.30
N SER A 101 -9.85 32.23 6.43
CA SER A 101 -9.26 31.54 7.59
C SER A 101 -8.67 30.13 7.37
N ASN A 102 -8.73 29.56 6.16
CA ASN A 102 -8.01 28.32 5.83
C ASN A 102 -6.66 28.63 5.18
N LEU A 103 -5.73 29.11 6.00
CA LEU A 103 -4.31 29.18 5.65
C LEU A 103 -3.79 27.77 5.36
N GLY A 104 -3.63 27.43 4.08
CA GLY A 104 -2.86 26.25 3.67
C GLY A 104 -3.60 25.15 2.93
N TYR A 105 -4.90 25.30 2.64
CA TYR A 105 -5.56 24.41 1.67
C TYR A 105 -4.89 24.54 0.30
N ILE A 106 -4.68 23.40 -0.34
CA ILE A 106 -4.13 23.30 -1.69
C ILE A 106 -5.06 22.40 -2.50
N GLU A 107 -5.24 22.72 -3.78
CA GLU A 107 -5.99 21.84 -4.68
C GLU A 107 -5.38 20.43 -4.69
N GLU A 108 -6.22 19.41 -4.91
CA GLU A 108 -5.75 18.03 -5.02
C GLU A 108 -4.63 17.92 -6.07
N GLY A 109 -3.46 17.42 -5.68
CA GLY A 109 -2.27 17.41 -6.54
C GLY A 109 -1.33 18.59 -6.38
N GLY A 110 -1.72 19.66 -5.67
CA GLY A 110 -0.93 20.88 -5.48
C GLY A 110 0.35 20.69 -4.66
N LYS A 111 0.40 19.66 -3.81
CA LYS A 111 1.60 19.18 -3.13
C LYS A 111 1.66 17.67 -3.29
N PHE A 112 2.77 17.20 -3.82
CA PHE A 112 3.10 15.79 -3.77
C PHE A 112 4.53 15.56 -3.29
N ARG A 113 4.77 14.35 -2.79
CA ARG A 113 6.08 13.83 -2.44
C ARG A 113 6.20 12.44 -3.05
N SER A 114 7.40 12.07 -3.48
CA SER A 114 7.67 10.73 -3.99
C SER A 114 8.85 10.16 -3.26
N GLY A 115 8.87 8.85 -3.07
CA GLY A 115 9.96 8.17 -2.37
C GLY A 115 9.70 6.68 -2.21
N THR A 116 10.54 6.04 -1.40
CA THR A 116 10.45 4.61 -1.09
C THR A 116 10.06 4.42 0.38
N ILE A 117 9.11 3.53 0.66
CA ILE A 117 8.75 3.13 2.02
C ILE A 117 9.94 2.44 2.68
N LYS A 118 10.39 2.97 3.81
CA LYS A 118 11.47 2.39 4.61
C LYS A 118 10.93 1.54 5.76
N THR A 119 9.98 2.09 6.51
CA THR A 119 9.31 1.42 7.63
C THR A 119 7.81 1.71 7.58
N ILE A 120 7.03 0.74 8.03
CA ILE A 120 5.60 0.86 8.26
C ILE A 120 5.36 0.56 9.74
N ASP A 121 4.75 1.49 10.45
CA ASP A 121 4.27 1.29 11.82
C ASP A 121 2.82 1.74 11.96
N ARG A 122 1.88 0.81 11.80
CA ARG A 122 0.44 1.07 11.78
C ARG A 122 0.15 2.17 10.76
N ASN A 123 -0.38 3.31 11.20
CA ASN A 123 -0.69 4.43 10.31
C ASN A 123 0.51 5.35 10.02
N GLN A 124 1.71 5.05 10.53
CA GLN A 124 2.92 5.85 10.33
C GLN A 124 3.83 5.22 9.27
N LEU A 125 4.24 6.03 8.29
CA LEU A 125 5.12 5.62 7.19
C LEU A 125 6.39 6.48 7.19
N THR A 126 7.55 5.85 7.27
CA THR A 126 8.84 6.55 7.02
C THR A 126 9.20 6.39 5.55
N ILE A 127 9.28 7.51 4.83
CA ILE A 127 9.58 7.54 3.41
C ILE A 127 10.98 8.10 3.19
N ARG A 128 11.80 7.38 2.41
CA ARG A 128 13.07 7.89 1.90
C ARG A 128 12.84 8.63 0.60
N LEU A 129 13.11 9.93 0.61
CA LEU A 129 13.01 10.79 -0.56
C LEU A 129 14.16 10.52 -1.56
N PRO A 130 14.06 10.96 -2.83
CA PRO A 130 15.08 10.71 -3.86
C PRO A 130 16.48 11.24 -3.49
N TRP A 131 16.54 12.27 -2.65
CA TRP A 131 17.79 12.89 -2.18
C TRP A 131 18.40 12.20 -0.96
N GLY A 132 17.77 11.13 -0.46
CA GLY A 132 18.22 10.34 0.69
C GLY A 132 17.66 10.78 2.04
N GLU A 133 17.01 11.95 2.11
CA GLU A 133 16.33 12.41 3.33
C GLU A 133 15.15 11.48 3.69
N GLU A 134 14.97 11.24 4.98
CA GLU A 134 13.86 10.45 5.52
C GLU A 134 12.83 11.38 6.16
N GLN A 135 11.56 11.14 5.85
CA GLN A 135 10.44 11.91 6.40
C GLN A 135 9.29 10.99 6.79
N THR A 136 8.63 11.33 7.88
CA THR A 136 7.50 10.58 8.41
C THR A 136 6.18 11.19 7.96
N TYR A 137 5.31 10.33 7.45
CA TYR A 137 3.95 10.66 7.00
C TYR A 137 2.94 9.74 7.68
N TYR A 138 1.67 10.13 7.64
CA TYR A 138 0.60 9.40 8.31
C TYR A 138 -0.54 9.09 7.35
N THR A 139 -1.08 7.88 7.44
CA THR A 139 -2.37 7.52 6.84
C THR A 139 -3.50 7.76 7.83
N SER A 140 -4.72 7.87 7.30
CA SER A 140 -5.98 7.96 8.03
C SER A 140 -7.02 7.11 7.32
N GLU A 141 -8.20 6.94 7.92
CA GLU A 141 -9.34 6.26 7.29
C GLU A 141 -9.79 6.94 5.99
N SER A 142 -9.51 8.24 5.83
CA SER A 142 -9.81 9.00 4.61
C SER A 142 -8.75 8.90 3.53
N THR A 143 -7.59 8.28 3.82
CA THR A 143 -6.49 8.20 2.85
C THR A 143 -6.84 7.22 1.74
N ILE A 144 -6.85 7.69 0.49
CA ILE A 144 -7.13 6.86 -0.69
C ILE A 144 -5.83 6.24 -1.17
N LEU A 145 -5.73 4.90 -1.17
CA LEU A 145 -4.58 4.20 -1.73
C LEU A 145 -4.95 3.65 -3.11
N LEU A 146 -4.10 3.92 -4.09
CA LEU A 146 -4.25 3.47 -5.47
C LEU A 146 -3.05 2.60 -5.87
N LYS A 147 -3.33 1.42 -6.40
CA LYS A 147 -2.36 0.57 -7.09
C LYS A 147 -2.91 0.21 -8.45
N ASP A 148 -2.16 0.45 -9.52
CA ASP A 148 -2.64 0.30 -10.91
C ASP A 148 -3.96 1.05 -11.19
N ASN A 149 -4.12 2.25 -10.61
CA ASN A 149 -5.34 3.07 -10.66
C ASN A 149 -6.59 2.42 -10.03
N LYS A 150 -6.43 1.38 -9.20
CA LYS A 150 -7.51 0.76 -8.44
C LYS A 150 -7.34 1.06 -6.95
N ALA A 151 -8.45 1.33 -6.28
CA ALA A 151 -8.47 1.49 -4.82
C ALA A 151 -8.08 0.17 -4.15
N VAL A 152 -7.17 0.25 -3.20
CA VAL A 152 -6.65 -0.90 -2.43
C VAL A 152 -6.59 -0.54 -0.94
N ASN A 153 -6.59 -1.57 -0.09
CA ASN A 153 -6.44 -1.39 1.34
C ASN A 153 -4.96 -1.18 1.74
N PRO A 154 -4.67 -0.60 2.92
CA PRO A 154 -3.30 -0.34 3.36
C PRO A 154 -2.45 -1.58 3.66
N ASP A 155 -3.09 -2.73 3.87
CA ASP A 155 -2.45 -4.03 4.08
C ASP A 155 -1.59 -4.49 2.88
N VAL A 156 -1.81 -3.93 1.69
CA VAL A 156 -1.00 -4.23 0.48
C VAL A 156 0.41 -3.61 0.50
N LEU A 157 0.70 -2.72 1.46
CA LEU A 157 1.95 -1.99 1.54
C LEU A 157 3.11 -2.85 2.05
N TYR A 158 4.26 -2.72 1.39
CA TYR A 158 5.52 -3.33 1.78
C TYR A 158 6.62 -2.29 2.00
N GLU A 159 7.56 -2.61 2.89
CA GLU A 159 8.87 -1.96 2.89
C GLU A 159 9.54 -2.16 1.51
N GLY A 160 10.10 -1.09 0.96
CA GLY A 160 10.64 -1.06 -0.40
C GLY A 160 9.65 -0.64 -1.50
N ASP A 161 8.36 -0.48 -1.20
CA ASP A 161 7.40 0.07 -2.16
C ASP A 161 7.77 1.51 -2.54
N ARG A 162 7.60 1.84 -3.82
CA ARG A 162 7.76 3.22 -4.33
C ARG A 162 6.38 3.88 -4.38
N VAL A 163 6.26 5.03 -3.75
CA VAL A 163 4.98 5.72 -3.57
C VAL A 163 5.06 7.18 -3.99
N LYS A 164 3.92 7.71 -4.43
CA LYS A 164 3.66 9.14 -4.59
C LYS A 164 2.52 9.55 -3.65
N LEU A 165 2.84 10.43 -2.72
CA LEU A 165 1.96 10.93 -1.69
C LEU A 165 1.40 12.28 -2.11
N TYR A 166 0.10 12.48 -1.94
CA TYR A 166 -0.61 13.74 -2.16
C TYR A 166 -1.16 14.25 -0.84
N PHE A 167 -1.29 15.58 -0.76
CA PHE A 167 -1.72 16.29 0.44
C PHE A 167 -2.72 17.37 0.03
N ASP A 168 -3.72 17.58 0.88
CA ASP A 168 -4.73 18.64 0.71
C ASP A 168 -4.37 19.90 1.52
N GLU A 169 -3.32 19.81 2.35
CA GLU A 169 -2.80 20.90 3.16
C GLU A 169 -1.28 21.05 3.03
N ILE A 170 -0.82 22.30 2.88
CA ILE A 170 0.59 22.62 2.64
C ILE A 170 1.52 22.16 3.79
N ASN A 171 1.03 22.22 5.03
CA ASN A 171 1.81 21.90 6.23
C ASN A 171 1.42 20.55 6.87
N SER A 172 0.55 19.77 6.22
CA SER A 172 0.14 18.46 6.74
C SER A 172 1.12 17.36 6.32
N ASN A 173 1.23 16.37 7.21
CA ASN A 173 1.94 15.11 7.02
C ASN A 173 0.94 13.96 6.81
N ILE A 174 -0.36 14.24 6.88
CA ILE A 174 -1.45 13.29 6.66
C ILE A 174 -1.66 13.19 5.16
N ILE A 175 -1.56 11.98 4.65
CA ILE A 175 -1.66 11.67 3.23
C ILE A 175 -3.16 11.67 2.87
N SER A 176 -3.55 12.45 1.86
CA SER A 176 -4.92 12.38 1.31
C SER A 176 -5.05 11.28 0.28
N LYS A 177 -4.06 11.13 -0.60
CA LYS A 177 -3.98 10.07 -1.59
C LYS A 177 -2.57 9.53 -1.72
N MET A 178 -2.45 8.22 -1.92
CA MET A 178 -1.19 7.54 -2.20
C MET A 178 -1.30 6.72 -3.48
N GLU A 179 -0.39 6.94 -4.41
CA GLU A 179 -0.21 6.08 -5.57
C GLU A 179 0.99 5.16 -5.33
N ILE A 180 0.74 3.85 -5.35
CA ILE A 180 1.74 2.80 -5.22
C ILE A 180 2.16 2.37 -6.63
N GLN A 181 3.47 2.35 -6.86
CA GLN A 181 4.02 1.90 -8.14
C GLN A 181 3.74 0.40 -8.36
N SER A 182 3.40 0.02 -9.60
CA SER A 182 3.07 -1.35 -9.99
C SER A 182 4.16 -2.37 -9.65
N ASP A 183 3.74 -3.53 -9.16
CA ASP A 183 4.60 -4.65 -8.74
C ASP A 183 5.63 -5.07 -9.79
N SER A 184 5.23 -5.11 -11.07
CA SER A 184 6.08 -5.51 -12.19
C SER A 184 7.32 -4.63 -12.36
N SER A 185 7.28 -3.38 -11.87
CA SER A 185 8.37 -2.41 -12.01
C SER A 185 9.22 -2.23 -10.75
N ILE A 186 8.79 -2.79 -9.62
CA ILE A 186 9.48 -2.69 -8.32
C ILE A 186 10.02 -4.03 -7.82
N LYS A 187 9.37 -5.16 -8.15
CA LYS A 187 9.79 -6.48 -7.70
C LYS A 187 11.10 -6.86 -8.40
N ILE A 188 12.03 -7.41 -7.62
CA ILE A 188 13.24 -8.04 -8.12
C ILE A 188 12.84 -9.33 -8.81
N LYS A 189 13.02 -9.34 -10.13
CA LYS A 189 12.73 -10.48 -11.00
C LYS A 189 13.69 -11.64 -10.71
N GLU A 190 14.98 -11.32 -10.62
CA GLU A 190 16.04 -12.31 -10.44
C GLU A 190 17.23 -11.75 -9.65
N LEU A 191 17.82 -12.61 -8.82
CA LEU A 191 19.17 -12.43 -8.29
C LEU A 191 20.13 -13.20 -9.19
N CYS A 192 21.02 -12.48 -9.86
CA CYS A 192 21.94 -13.03 -10.85
C CYS A 192 23.39 -12.87 -10.39
N ARG A 193 24.27 -13.80 -10.77
CA ARG A 193 25.72 -13.65 -10.67
C ARG A 193 26.43 -14.07 -11.96
N GLY A 194 27.60 -13.50 -12.21
CA GLY A 194 28.42 -13.83 -13.38
C GLY A 194 29.76 -13.11 -13.38
N ASN A 195 30.66 -13.51 -14.28
CA ASN A 195 31.97 -12.91 -14.45
C ASN A 195 31.91 -11.73 -15.44
N ILE A 196 32.39 -10.56 -15.06
CA ILE A 196 32.41 -9.37 -15.93
C ILE A 196 33.30 -9.63 -17.15
N LYS A 197 32.75 -9.56 -18.36
CA LYS A 197 33.49 -9.71 -19.63
C LYS A 197 33.66 -8.38 -20.34
N LEU A 198 32.66 -7.51 -20.29
CA LEU A 198 32.71 -6.18 -20.88
C LEU A 198 31.84 -5.25 -20.05
N ALA A 199 32.25 -3.99 -19.91
CA ALA A 199 31.42 -2.92 -19.41
C ALA A 199 31.53 -1.76 -20.39
N ASP A 200 30.40 -1.32 -20.91
CA ASP A 200 30.29 -0.17 -21.79
C ASP A 200 29.54 0.96 -21.06
N PRO A 201 30.26 1.97 -20.54
CA PRO A 201 29.64 3.12 -19.89
C PRO A 201 28.96 4.09 -20.85
N TYR A 202 29.14 3.95 -22.17
CA TYR A 202 28.45 4.81 -23.14
C TYR A 202 27.07 4.25 -23.50
N GLU A 203 26.96 2.93 -23.53
CA GLU A 203 25.70 2.20 -23.75
C GLU A 203 25.01 1.79 -22.44
N ASP A 204 25.50 2.27 -21.29
CA ASP A 204 25.05 1.90 -19.94
C ASP A 204 24.80 0.39 -19.78
N SER A 205 25.73 -0.43 -20.26
CA SER A 205 25.54 -1.89 -20.31
C SER A 205 26.76 -2.67 -19.82
N ILE A 206 26.50 -3.86 -19.30
CA ILE A 206 27.52 -4.81 -18.85
C ILE A 206 27.25 -6.19 -19.45
N THR A 207 28.30 -6.80 -20.01
CA THR A 207 28.27 -8.19 -20.46
C THR A 207 28.95 -9.06 -19.43
N LEU A 208 28.22 -10.09 -19.00
CA LEU A 208 28.70 -11.14 -18.12
C LEU A 208 28.94 -12.41 -18.91
N GLY A 209 29.74 -13.30 -18.34
CA GLY A 209 29.78 -14.69 -18.74
C GLY A 209 29.70 -15.63 -17.54
N ASP A 210 29.44 -16.90 -17.81
CA ASP A 210 29.17 -17.93 -16.80
C ASP A 210 28.03 -17.48 -15.88
N VAL A 211 26.90 -17.12 -16.49
CA VAL A 211 25.79 -16.44 -15.82
C VAL A 211 24.92 -17.47 -15.10
N GLU A 212 24.68 -17.21 -13.81
CA GLU A 212 23.87 -18.04 -12.93
C GLU A 212 22.77 -17.19 -12.29
N VAL A 213 21.59 -17.78 -12.09
CA VAL A 213 20.46 -17.17 -11.39
C VAL A 213 20.16 -17.96 -10.13
N PHE A 214 19.83 -17.28 -9.04
CA PHE A 214 19.41 -17.95 -7.81
C PHE A 214 17.95 -18.38 -7.92
N ARG A 215 17.72 -19.69 -8.01
CA ARG A 215 16.40 -20.30 -8.10
C ARG A 215 16.36 -21.60 -7.31
N ASN A 216 15.23 -21.89 -6.69
CA ASN A 216 15.01 -23.13 -5.94
C ASN A 216 16.12 -23.41 -4.89
N GLY A 217 16.56 -22.36 -4.20
CA GLY A 217 17.57 -22.48 -3.15
C GLY A 217 19.01 -22.73 -3.64
N ASP A 218 19.27 -22.73 -4.95
CA ASP A 218 20.61 -22.91 -5.51
C ASP A 218 20.87 -21.98 -6.71
N TRP A 219 22.11 -21.97 -7.19
CA TRP A 219 22.52 -21.23 -8.38
C TRP A 219 22.37 -22.11 -9.62
N GLU A 220 21.44 -21.75 -10.49
CA GLU A 220 21.17 -22.43 -11.75
C GLU A 220 21.87 -21.71 -12.90
N THR A 221 22.53 -22.46 -13.81
CA THR A 221 23.17 -21.87 -14.98
C THR A 221 22.13 -21.33 -15.96
N LEU A 222 22.19 -20.03 -16.26
CA LEU A 222 21.33 -19.37 -17.24
C LEU A 222 21.94 -19.39 -18.65
N GLY A 223 23.26 -19.20 -18.77
CA GLY A 223 23.96 -19.26 -20.04
C GLY A 223 25.41 -18.74 -20.01
N ASP A 224 26.11 -18.92 -21.13
CA ASP A 224 27.55 -18.58 -21.22
C ASP A 224 27.81 -17.08 -21.26
N SER A 225 26.86 -16.28 -21.75
CA SER A 225 26.96 -14.82 -21.77
C SER A 225 25.59 -14.14 -21.77
N MET A 226 25.51 -13.00 -21.08
CA MET A 226 24.33 -12.15 -21.01
C MET A 226 24.76 -10.70 -20.95
N THR A 227 24.11 -9.83 -21.73
CA THR A 227 24.28 -8.37 -21.62
C THR A 227 23.06 -7.79 -20.92
N ILE A 228 23.31 -6.93 -19.93
CA ILE A 228 22.30 -6.35 -19.07
C ILE A 228 22.52 -4.84 -19.00
N GLU A 229 21.44 -4.09 -19.10
CA GLU A 229 21.45 -2.63 -19.00
C GLU A 229 21.47 -2.18 -17.52
N TYR A 230 22.12 -1.05 -17.26
CA TYR A 230 22.05 -0.31 -16.01
C TYR A 230 21.67 1.15 -16.27
N SER A 231 21.58 1.96 -15.22
CA SER A 231 21.48 3.41 -15.34
C SER A 231 22.77 4.05 -14.81
N SER A 232 23.06 5.28 -15.24
CA SER A 232 24.15 6.08 -14.67
C SER A 232 24.10 6.25 -13.14
N ASP A 233 22.91 6.20 -12.54
CA ASP A 233 22.68 6.27 -11.09
C ASP A 233 22.67 4.90 -10.38
N THR A 234 22.80 3.78 -11.11
CA THR A 234 22.79 2.44 -10.55
C THR A 234 23.86 2.30 -9.44
N PRO A 235 23.46 1.94 -8.21
CA PRO A 235 24.41 1.74 -7.12
C PRO A 235 25.28 0.51 -7.36
N ILE A 236 26.59 0.74 -7.54
CA ILE A 236 27.59 -0.31 -7.74
C ILE A 236 28.60 -0.26 -6.58
N TYR A 237 28.87 -1.40 -5.96
CA TYR A 237 29.75 -1.49 -4.81
C TYR A 237 30.82 -2.57 -4.97
N ILE A 238 31.94 -2.39 -4.27
CA ILE A 238 32.96 -3.42 -4.06
C ILE A 238 33.55 -3.26 -2.65
N GLY A 239 33.54 -4.34 -1.85
CA GLY A 239 34.02 -4.31 -0.47
C GLY A 239 33.39 -3.20 0.38
N GLY A 240 32.09 -2.95 0.19
CA GLY A 240 31.32 -1.90 0.88
C GLY A 240 31.51 -0.47 0.34
N SER A 241 32.41 -0.23 -0.61
CA SER A 241 32.63 1.10 -1.19
C SER A 241 31.87 1.29 -2.49
N LYS A 242 31.09 2.38 -2.59
CA LYS A 242 30.42 2.76 -3.85
C LYS A 242 31.44 3.15 -4.91
N ILE A 243 31.27 2.66 -6.13
CA ILE A 243 32.09 3.01 -7.29
C ILE A 243 31.21 3.54 -8.42
N PRO A 244 31.72 4.47 -9.24
CA PRO A 244 30.97 4.96 -10.39
C PRO A 244 31.08 3.97 -11.58
N PRO A 245 30.06 3.90 -12.47
CA PRO A 245 29.99 2.91 -13.56
C PRO A 245 31.21 2.88 -14.49
N GLU A 246 31.88 4.02 -14.72
CA GLU A 246 33.03 4.12 -15.61
C GLU A 246 34.24 3.31 -15.12
N LYS A 247 34.24 2.91 -13.84
CA LYS A 247 35.26 2.02 -13.27
C LYS A 247 35.00 0.54 -13.52
N LEU A 248 33.81 0.13 -13.97
CA LEU A 248 33.45 -1.27 -14.19
C LEU A 248 34.44 -2.00 -15.13
N LYS A 249 34.97 -1.30 -16.13
CA LYS A 249 35.96 -1.84 -17.08
C LYS A 249 37.25 -2.37 -16.42
N TYR A 250 37.58 -1.93 -15.20
CA TYR A 250 38.76 -2.38 -14.47
C TYR A 250 38.52 -3.68 -13.68
N TYR A 251 37.29 -4.18 -13.64
CA TYR A 251 36.90 -5.39 -12.91
C TYR A 251 36.66 -6.59 -13.84
N TYR A 252 37.24 -6.57 -15.03
CA TYR A 252 37.22 -7.71 -15.96
C TYR A 252 37.61 -9.02 -15.26
N GLY A 253 36.81 -10.06 -15.47
CA GLY A 253 36.98 -11.39 -14.89
C GLY A 253 36.57 -11.51 -13.42
N LYS A 254 36.21 -10.42 -12.73
CA LYS A 254 35.64 -10.49 -11.39
C LYS A 254 34.19 -10.95 -11.46
N ARG A 255 33.77 -11.72 -10.47
CA ARG A 255 32.37 -12.09 -10.29
C ARG A 255 31.59 -10.92 -9.72
N ALA A 256 30.41 -10.64 -10.24
CA ALA A 256 29.47 -9.65 -9.72
C ALA A 256 28.12 -10.31 -9.41
N TYR A 257 27.46 -9.82 -8.38
CA TYR A 257 26.07 -10.10 -8.02
C TYR A 257 25.21 -8.91 -8.41
N MET A 258 24.03 -9.17 -8.95
CA MET A 258 23.07 -8.12 -9.33
C MET A 258 21.65 -8.52 -8.96
N ALA A 259 20.90 -7.56 -8.46
CA ALA A 259 19.45 -7.62 -8.40
C ALA A 259 18.89 -7.04 -9.71
N LEU A 260 18.15 -7.86 -10.45
CA LEU A 260 17.55 -7.50 -11.73
C LEU A 260 16.05 -7.21 -11.55
N LYS A 261 15.56 -6.17 -12.20
CA LYS A 261 14.13 -5.89 -12.32
C LYS A 261 13.70 -5.90 -13.78
N ASP A 262 12.40 -6.07 -14.00
CA ASP A 262 11.83 -5.83 -15.32
C ASP A 262 11.60 -4.33 -15.51
N SER A 263 12.07 -3.79 -16.62
CA SER A 263 11.81 -2.43 -17.03
C SER A 263 11.36 -2.45 -18.48
N PHE A 264 10.06 -2.35 -18.70
CA PHE A 264 9.44 -2.39 -20.04
C PHE A 264 9.82 -3.66 -20.84
N GLY A 265 9.88 -4.82 -20.19
CA GLY A 265 10.22 -6.10 -20.82
C GLY A 265 11.73 -6.36 -20.97
N HIS A 266 12.57 -5.43 -20.52
CA HIS A 266 14.03 -5.57 -20.51
C HIS A 266 14.54 -5.75 -19.08
N ASN A 267 15.54 -6.61 -18.90
CA ASN A 267 16.20 -6.78 -17.60
C ASN A 267 17.12 -5.60 -17.33
N LYS A 268 16.91 -4.94 -16.19
CA LYS A 268 17.70 -3.79 -15.75
C LYS A 268 18.29 -4.01 -14.37
N ILE A 269 19.54 -3.58 -14.18
CA ILE A 269 20.24 -3.70 -12.89
C ILE A 269 19.74 -2.62 -11.93
N GLU A 270 19.15 -3.06 -10.81
CA GLU A 270 18.75 -2.17 -9.71
C GLU A 270 19.93 -1.90 -8.77
N LYS A 271 20.76 -2.91 -8.50
CA LYS A 271 21.96 -2.80 -7.66
C LYS A 271 22.99 -3.87 -8.02
N MET A 272 24.27 -3.53 -7.92
CA MET A 272 25.38 -4.44 -8.22
C MET A 272 26.43 -4.44 -7.11
N VAL A 273 26.95 -5.63 -6.78
CA VAL A 273 28.09 -5.81 -5.87
C VAL A 273 29.12 -6.69 -6.55
N ILE A 274 30.34 -6.19 -6.67
CA ILE A 274 31.47 -6.92 -7.26
C ILE A 274 32.20 -7.65 -6.14
N LYS A 275 32.37 -8.97 -6.30
CA LYS A 275 33.15 -9.78 -5.37
C LYS A 275 34.61 -9.30 -5.34
N ASN A 276 35.07 -8.95 -4.15
CA ASN A 276 36.43 -8.52 -3.89
C ASN A 276 37.35 -9.73 -3.61
N LEU A 277 36.96 -10.57 -2.64
CA LEU A 277 37.79 -11.64 -2.07
C LEU A 277 37.20 -13.05 -2.26
N TYR A 278 37.14 -13.86 -1.18
CA TYR A 278 36.67 -15.24 -1.20
C TYR A 278 35.22 -15.32 -0.76
N GLU A 279 34.42 -15.95 -1.59
CA GLU A 279 32.98 -16.13 -1.42
C GLU A 279 32.67 -17.22 -0.40
N ARG A 280 31.67 -16.98 0.45
CA ARG A 280 31.04 -17.97 1.32
C ARG A 280 29.54 -17.73 1.34
N GLY A 281 28.77 -18.80 1.11
CA GLY A 281 27.31 -18.80 1.20
C GLY A 281 26.83 -19.45 2.48
N TYR A 282 25.78 -18.89 3.07
CA TYR A 282 25.07 -19.40 4.23
C TYR A 282 23.58 -19.42 3.91
N SER A 283 22.88 -20.42 4.43
CA SER A 283 21.42 -20.43 4.52
C SER A 283 21.12 -20.61 5.99
N ASP A 284 20.80 -19.53 6.69
CA ASP A 284 20.74 -19.49 8.15
C ASP A 284 19.77 -18.42 8.64
N LYS A 285 19.42 -18.50 9.92
CA LYS A 285 18.67 -17.49 10.65
C LYS A 285 19.60 -16.40 11.17
N ILE A 286 19.19 -15.14 11.04
CA ILE A 286 19.85 -13.99 11.66
C ILE A 286 19.45 -13.95 13.14
N GLU A 287 20.41 -14.09 14.05
CA GLU A 287 20.15 -14.11 15.49
C GLU A 287 20.18 -12.69 16.08
N GLU A 288 21.22 -11.92 15.76
CA GLU A 288 21.40 -10.57 16.27
C GLU A 288 21.86 -9.64 15.15
N ILE A 289 21.41 -8.38 15.21
CA ILE A 289 21.87 -7.30 14.34
C ILE A 289 22.33 -6.13 15.20
N ASN A 290 23.60 -5.77 15.07
CA ASN A 290 24.16 -4.57 15.66
C ASN A 290 24.25 -3.46 14.62
N TRP A 291 23.26 -2.56 14.62
CA TRP A 291 23.18 -1.44 13.68
C TRP A 291 24.29 -0.40 13.86
N TYR A 292 24.88 -0.30 15.04
CA TYR A 292 25.95 0.66 15.33
C TYR A 292 27.29 0.20 14.75
N THR A 293 27.59 -1.10 14.87
CA THR A 293 28.83 -1.67 14.32
C THR A 293 28.65 -2.21 12.90
N GLU A 294 27.41 -2.32 12.42
CA GLU A 294 27.02 -2.93 11.14
C GLU A 294 27.46 -4.40 11.02
N TYR A 295 27.27 -5.16 12.10
CA TYR A 295 27.51 -6.61 12.13
C TYR A 295 26.22 -7.36 12.44
N LEU A 296 26.07 -8.53 11.84
CA LEU A 296 25.04 -9.50 12.20
C LEU A 296 25.65 -10.84 12.57
N GLU A 297 24.98 -11.56 13.46
CA GLU A 297 25.34 -12.92 13.88
C GLU A 297 24.35 -13.94 13.33
N LEU A 298 24.87 -15.08 12.85
CA LEU A 298 24.07 -16.20 12.35
C LEU A 298 23.82 -17.24 13.45
N ALA A 299 22.57 -17.67 13.60
CA ALA A 299 22.13 -18.54 14.69
C ALA A 299 22.83 -19.91 14.68
N ASN A 300 22.86 -20.61 13.55
CA ASN A 300 23.39 -21.98 13.50
C ASN A 300 24.92 -21.99 13.30
N ASN A 301 25.44 -21.09 12.45
CA ASN A 301 26.87 -21.04 12.15
C ASN A 301 27.69 -20.28 13.20
N LYS A 302 27.06 -19.44 14.03
CA LYS A 302 27.71 -18.55 15.02
C LYS A 302 28.83 -17.70 14.41
N VAL A 303 28.58 -17.21 13.19
CA VAL A 303 29.52 -16.37 12.44
C VAL A 303 29.03 -14.92 12.49
N ASN A 304 29.97 -14.03 12.81
CA ASN A 304 29.77 -12.59 12.75
C ASN A 304 30.19 -12.05 11.37
N LEU A 305 29.28 -11.36 10.70
CA LEU A 305 29.45 -10.86 9.34
C LEU A 305 29.14 -9.36 9.29
N GLY A 306 30.02 -8.58 8.68
CA GLY A 306 29.78 -7.15 8.47
C GLY A 306 28.82 -6.94 7.30
N PHE A 307 27.95 -5.95 7.36
CA PHE A 307 27.11 -5.51 6.25
C PHE A 307 27.16 -4.00 6.14
N ASN A 308 26.66 -3.42 5.05
CA ASN A 308 26.68 -1.97 4.84
C ASN A 308 25.65 -1.57 3.78
N ASP A 309 25.61 -0.27 3.43
CA ASP A 309 24.71 0.25 2.40
C ASP A 309 24.97 -0.34 1.00
N GLY A 310 26.11 -0.99 0.78
CA GLY A 310 26.44 -1.72 -0.44
C GLY A 310 25.82 -3.11 -0.54
N THR A 311 25.39 -3.72 0.56
CA THR A 311 24.79 -5.06 0.56
C THR A 311 23.48 -5.08 -0.22
N ILE A 312 23.29 -6.05 -1.13
CA ILE A 312 22.01 -6.28 -1.81
C ILE A 312 21.09 -6.99 -0.82
N ILE A 313 19.99 -6.35 -0.45
CA ILE A 313 19.02 -6.92 0.49
C ILE A 313 17.68 -7.04 -0.23
N ILE A 314 17.20 -8.26 -0.35
CA ILE A 314 15.91 -8.58 -0.96
C ILE A 314 15.00 -9.14 0.13
N LYS A 315 13.90 -8.44 0.39
CA LYS A 315 12.85 -8.82 1.35
C LYS A 315 11.50 -8.67 0.67
N SER A 316 10.63 -9.67 0.79
CA SER A 316 9.31 -9.67 0.15
C SER A 316 9.34 -9.31 -1.35
N GLY A 317 10.36 -9.83 -2.06
CA GLY A 317 10.57 -9.60 -3.49
C GLY A 317 11.03 -8.19 -3.85
N ARG A 318 11.34 -7.32 -2.88
CA ARG A 318 11.74 -5.93 -3.11
C ARG A 318 13.14 -5.67 -2.60
N MET A 319 13.81 -4.69 -3.23
CA MET A 319 15.08 -4.19 -2.70
C MET A 319 14.79 -3.27 -1.51
N VAL A 320 15.37 -3.59 -0.37
CA VAL A 320 15.21 -2.82 0.88
C VAL A 320 16.56 -2.31 1.38
N ASP A 321 16.54 -1.37 2.31
CA ASP A 321 17.77 -0.97 2.99
C ASP A 321 18.10 -1.88 4.16
N LYS A 322 19.27 -1.68 4.74
CA LYS A 322 19.77 -2.53 5.80
C LYS A 322 18.87 -2.51 7.03
N TYR A 323 18.28 -1.37 7.39
CA TYR A 323 17.44 -1.20 8.57
C TYR A 323 16.08 -1.89 8.47
N SER A 324 15.71 -2.39 7.28
CA SER A 324 14.53 -3.24 7.08
C SER A 324 14.79 -4.72 7.42
N LEU A 325 16.01 -5.11 7.80
CA LEU A 325 16.28 -6.45 8.32
C LEU A 325 15.82 -6.58 9.77
N ASN A 326 15.29 -7.75 10.10
CA ASN A 326 14.85 -8.08 11.44
C ASN A 326 15.69 -9.26 11.98
N PRO A 327 15.99 -9.29 13.28
CA PRO A 327 16.33 -10.55 13.95
C PRO A 327 15.29 -11.63 13.63
N ASP A 328 15.70 -12.89 13.72
CA ASP A 328 14.92 -14.09 13.40
C ASP A 328 14.53 -14.28 11.94
N SER A 329 15.03 -13.42 11.04
CA SER A 329 14.88 -13.61 9.60
C SER A 329 15.73 -14.78 9.11
N ASP A 330 15.11 -15.71 8.40
CA ASP A 330 15.78 -16.76 7.66
C ASP A 330 16.20 -16.24 6.29
N ALA A 331 17.46 -16.45 5.91
CA ALA A 331 17.97 -15.87 4.67
C ALA A 331 19.06 -16.71 4.00
N LEU A 332 19.17 -16.54 2.67
CA LEU A 332 20.43 -16.76 1.96
C LEU A 332 21.34 -15.57 2.25
N ILE A 333 22.57 -15.84 2.67
CA ILE A 333 23.58 -14.83 2.92
C ILE A 333 24.83 -15.18 2.12
N ILE A 334 25.22 -14.31 1.21
CA ILE A 334 26.46 -14.44 0.45
C ILE A 334 27.42 -13.37 0.95
N SER A 335 28.57 -13.81 1.43
CA SER A 335 29.62 -12.95 1.95
C SER A 335 30.91 -13.12 1.17
N ASP A 336 31.74 -12.10 1.20
CA ASP A 336 33.12 -12.16 0.73
C ASP A 336 34.11 -11.75 1.82
N GLY A 337 35.26 -12.40 1.88
CA GLY A 337 36.32 -12.00 2.81
C GLY A 337 37.25 -13.10 3.28
N ARG A 338 37.98 -12.80 4.35
CA ARG A 338 38.86 -13.74 5.06
C ARG A 338 38.59 -13.64 6.56
N ASN A 339 38.36 -14.79 7.19
CA ASN A 339 38.18 -14.94 8.64
C ASN A 339 37.09 -13.97 9.17
N SER A 340 37.36 -13.25 10.26
CA SER A 340 36.43 -12.32 10.93
C SER A 340 36.20 -11.00 10.19
N ARG A 341 36.77 -10.81 8.98
CA ARG A 341 36.58 -9.62 8.15
C ARG A 341 35.74 -9.92 6.91
N SER A 342 34.71 -10.74 7.08
CA SER A 342 33.79 -11.08 5.99
C SER A 342 32.70 -10.03 5.92
N ILE A 343 32.44 -9.51 4.72
CA ILE A 343 31.42 -8.52 4.41
C ILE A 343 30.33 -9.19 3.58
N ILE A 344 29.08 -8.88 3.84
CA ILE A 344 27.94 -9.46 3.14
C ILE A 344 27.70 -8.68 1.84
N ASP A 345 27.70 -9.41 0.73
CA ASP A 345 27.34 -8.91 -0.59
C ASP A 345 25.84 -9.02 -0.84
N VAL A 346 25.20 -10.12 -0.38
CA VAL A 346 23.78 -10.41 -0.62
C VAL A 346 23.12 -10.98 0.64
N ILE A 347 21.92 -10.48 0.94
CA ILE A 347 20.94 -11.06 1.87
C ILE A 347 19.63 -11.23 1.10
N TYR A 348 19.17 -12.47 0.96
CA TYR A 348 17.86 -12.78 0.40
C TYR A 348 17.00 -13.38 1.51
N VAL A 349 16.04 -12.62 2.02
CA VAL A 349 15.15 -13.03 3.11
C VAL A 349 14.09 -14.00 2.57
N TYR A 350 13.87 -15.09 3.30
CA TYR A 350 12.93 -16.16 2.97
C TYR A 350 11.56 -15.99 3.59
N ASN A 351 11.47 -15.25 4.69
CA ASN A 351 10.24 -15.04 5.45
C ASN A 351 9.19 -14.34 4.59
N GLU A 352 7.98 -14.90 4.60
CA GLU A 352 6.74 -14.22 4.27
C GLU A 352 5.77 -14.50 5.41
N ASN A 353 4.85 -13.57 5.65
CA ASN A 353 3.84 -13.68 6.70
C ASN A 353 2.45 -13.46 6.10
N ILE A 354 1.40 -13.77 6.88
CA ILE A 354 0.00 -13.45 6.51
C ILE A 354 -0.13 -11.94 6.25
N ASN A 355 0.41 -11.11 7.15
CA ASN A 355 0.43 -9.66 7.02
C ASN A 355 1.73 -9.18 6.38
N ASN A 356 1.63 -8.24 5.45
CA ASN A 356 2.78 -7.68 4.73
C ASN A 356 3.56 -6.68 5.59
N SER A 357 2.86 -6.03 6.51
CA SER A 357 3.38 -5.11 7.51
C SER A 357 2.42 -5.06 8.70
N ASN A 358 2.79 -4.33 9.75
CA ASN A 358 1.99 -4.23 10.97
C ASN A 358 0.75 -3.30 10.84
N ILE A 359 0.46 -2.80 9.65
CA ILE A 359 -0.81 -2.13 9.34
C ILE A 359 -1.92 -3.14 9.02
N GLY A 360 -1.55 -4.34 8.53
CA GLY A 360 -2.49 -5.41 8.24
C GLY A 360 -2.95 -6.09 9.52
N GLN A 361 -4.21 -6.47 9.55
CA GLN A 361 -4.84 -7.17 10.67
C GLN A 361 -5.45 -8.50 10.20
N ALA A 362 -4.80 -9.14 9.23
CA ALA A 362 -5.31 -10.39 8.70
C ALA A 362 -4.95 -11.58 9.60
N TYR A 363 -5.94 -12.39 9.94
CA TYR A 363 -5.77 -13.63 10.70
C TYR A 363 -6.42 -14.81 9.98
N ILE A 364 -5.88 -16.00 10.24
CA ILE A 364 -6.41 -17.25 9.71
C ILE A 364 -6.82 -18.13 10.89
N TYR A 365 -8.12 -18.45 10.95
CA TYR A 365 -8.69 -19.35 11.93
C TYR A 365 -9.10 -20.67 11.30
N ALA A 366 -9.13 -21.72 12.11
CA ALA A 366 -9.84 -22.95 11.82
C ALA A 366 -10.52 -23.44 13.10
N GLY A 367 -11.76 -23.89 13.06
CA GLY A 367 -12.47 -24.28 14.28
C GLY A 367 -13.86 -24.82 13.98
N GLU A 368 -14.51 -25.33 15.02
CA GLU A 368 -15.90 -25.76 14.97
C GLU A 368 -16.81 -24.53 14.92
N LEU A 369 -17.89 -24.60 14.14
CA LEU A 369 -18.90 -23.55 14.04
C LEU A 369 -19.96 -23.84 15.12
N GLU A 370 -19.79 -23.24 16.30
CA GLU A 370 -20.68 -23.51 17.44
C GLU A 370 -22.02 -22.78 17.28
N GLU A 371 -21.99 -21.46 17.08
CA GLU A 371 -23.20 -20.65 16.94
C GLU A 371 -23.08 -19.73 15.72
N ILE A 372 -24.10 -19.73 14.86
CA ILE A 372 -24.23 -18.77 13.75
C ILE A 372 -25.50 -17.95 13.95
N THR A 373 -25.31 -16.64 14.10
CA THR A 373 -26.41 -15.65 14.09
C THR A 373 -26.27 -14.74 12.87
N ARG A 374 -27.26 -13.91 12.57
CA ARG A 374 -27.33 -13.07 11.34
C ARG A 374 -26.06 -12.29 10.95
N ASN A 375 -25.17 -11.96 11.89
CA ASN A 375 -23.99 -11.15 11.62
C ASN A 375 -22.74 -11.61 12.41
N LYS A 376 -22.79 -12.81 12.99
CA LYS A 376 -21.77 -13.30 13.92
C LYS A 376 -21.65 -14.81 13.89
N VAL A 377 -20.42 -15.30 13.96
CA VAL A 377 -20.06 -16.70 14.17
C VAL A 377 -19.30 -16.81 15.48
N ILE A 378 -19.62 -17.82 16.28
CA ILE A 378 -18.80 -18.27 17.41
C ILE A 378 -18.07 -19.53 16.98
N LEU A 379 -16.75 -19.54 17.18
CA LEU A 379 -15.94 -20.74 17.04
C LEU A 379 -15.64 -21.34 18.40
N ASP A 380 -15.89 -22.64 18.56
CA ASP A 380 -15.42 -23.41 19.72
C ASP A 380 -14.11 -24.16 19.39
N ASP A 381 -13.32 -24.45 20.43
CA ASP A 381 -12.04 -25.19 20.39
C ASP A 381 -11.16 -24.78 19.18
N PHE A 382 -11.07 -23.47 18.92
CA PHE A 382 -10.53 -22.94 17.68
C PHE A 382 -9.00 -23.00 17.61
N PHE A 383 -8.51 -22.86 16.38
CA PHE A 383 -7.11 -22.78 16.04
C PHE A 383 -6.81 -21.46 15.33
N LEU A 384 -5.72 -20.81 15.70
CA LEU A 384 -5.20 -19.62 15.03
C LEU A 384 -3.85 -19.95 14.41
N LEU A 385 -3.62 -19.49 13.17
CA LEU A 385 -2.32 -19.63 12.53
C LEU A 385 -1.38 -18.51 12.97
N GLU A 386 -0.53 -18.79 13.96
CA GLU A 386 0.52 -17.88 14.45
C GLU A 386 1.91 -18.37 14.04
N GLU A 387 2.78 -17.46 13.63
CA GLU A 387 4.17 -17.75 13.24
C GLU A 387 4.37 -18.97 12.31
N ASN A 388 3.40 -19.21 11.41
CA ASN A 388 3.35 -20.32 10.46
C ASN A 388 2.98 -21.70 11.05
N GLU A 389 2.42 -21.72 12.26
CA GLU A 389 1.96 -22.90 12.98
C GLU A 389 0.53 -22.73 13.49
N TRP A 390 -0.18 -23.85 13.63
CA TRP A 390 -1.52 -23.84 14.20
C TRP A 390 -1.40 -23.90 15.73
N GLU A 391 -1.87 -22.85 16.40
CA GLU A 391 -2.02 -22.80 17.85
C GLU A 391 -3.48 -23.10 18.22
N SER A 392 -3.70 -23.91 19.25
CA SER A 392 -5.02 -24.35 19.71
C SER A 392 -5.44 -23.59 20.95
N PHE A 393 -6.71 -23.17 20.98
CA PHE A 393 -7.34 -22.44 22.07
C PHE A 393 -8.62 -23.18 22.44
N GLY A 394 -8.79 -23.52 23.73
CA GLY A 394 -10.00 -24.18 24.24
C GLY A 394 -10.99 -23.19 24.85
N ASP A 395 -11.20 -22.07 24.15
CA ASP A 395 -12.10 -20.97 24.50
C ASP A 395 -12.84 -20.56 23.22
N ASP A 396 -13.95 -19.85 23.35
CA ASP A 396 -14.72 -19.40 22.19
C ASP A 396 -14.09 -18.17 21.50
N LYS A 397 -14.22 -18.09 20.17
CA LYS A 397 -13.86 -16.91 19.39
C LYS A 397 -15.05 -16.35 18.64
N GLU A 398 -15.44 -15.13 19.01
CA GLU A 398 -16.43 -14.35 18.28
C GLU A 398 -15.81 -13.66 17.06
N LEU A 399 -16.48 -13.84 15.91
CA LEU A 399 -16.16 -13.21 14.63
C LEU A 399 -17.42 -12.66 13.97
N TYR A 400 -17.27 -11.65 13.12
CA TYR A 400 -18.40 -10.97 12.46
C TYR A 400 -18.38 -11.19 10.97
N TYR A 401 -19.54 -11.39 10.36
CA TYR A 401 -19.69 -11.47 8.91
C TYR A 401 -20.82 -10.55 8.44
N ASP A 402 -20.81 -10.24 7.15
CA ASP A 402 -21.77 -9.35 6.51
C ASP A 402 -22.03 -9.78 5.06
N ASP A 403 -22.85 -9.00 4.34
CA ASP A 403 -23.21 -9.27 2.95
C ASP A 403 -22.01 -9.28 1.99
N ASP A 404 -20.88 -8.68 2.38
CA ASP A 404 -19.65 -8.66 1.59
C ASP A 404 -18.72 -9.84 1.93
N THR A 405 -19.05 -10.67 2.94
CA THR A 405 -18.29 -11.86 3.28
C THR A 405 -18.43 -12.94 2.19
N TYR A 406 -17.32 -13.53 1.77
CA TYR A 406 -17.34 -14.67 0.84
C TYR A 406 -17.48 -15.99 1.61
N ILE A 407 -18.57 -16.71 1.38
CA ILE A 407 -18.88 -17.97 2.07
C ILE A 407 -18.99 -19.09 1.04
N PHE A 408 -18.26 -20.19 1.25
CA PHE A 408 -18.24 -21.32 0.33
C PHE A 408 -18.43 -22.65 1.07
N ASP A 409 -19.42 -23.40 0.64
CA ASP A 409 -19.70 -24.75 1.12
C ASP A 409 -18.91 -25.76 0.29
N LEU A 410 -17.93 -26.41 0.92
CA LEU A 410 -17.06 -27.39 0.26
C LEU A 410 -17.76 -28.73 0.00
N GLU A 411 -18.80 -29.07 0.75
CA GLU A 411 -19.51 -30.35 0.60
C GLU A 411 -20.49 -30.28 -0.58
N ASN A 412 -21.19 -29.15 -0.70
CA ASN A 412 -22.11 -28.90 -1.82
C ASN A 412 -21.42 -28.23 -3.03
N ASN A 413 -20.16 -27.80 -2.88
CA ASN A 413 -19.35 -27.11 -3.89
C ASN A 413 -20.05 -25.88 -4.49
N GLU A 414 -20.55 -25.01 -3.61
CA GLU A 414 -21.25 -23.80 -4.00
C GLU A 414 -20.92 -22.60 -3.12
N LYS A 415 -21.00 -21.40 -3.72
CA LYS A 415 -20.98 -20.14 -2.98
C LYS A 415 -22.36 -19.86 -2.43
N ILE A 416 -22.44 -19.52 -1.15
CA ILE A 416 -23.70 -19.15 -0.48
C ILE A 416 -23.67 -17.70 0.00
N THR A 417 -24.86 -17.15 0.25
CA THR A 417 -25.03 -15.79 0.80
C THR A 417 -24.97 -15.79 2.33
N ALA A 418 -24.81 -14.60 2.93
CA ALA A 418 -24.84 -14.42 4.38
C ALA A 418 -26.18 -14.88 5.00
N GLU A 419 -27.32 -14.61 4.35
CA GLU A 419 -28.62 -15.08 4.85
C GLU A 419 -28.75 -16.61 4.74
N GLU A 420 -28.31 -17.22 3.63
CA GLU A 420 -28.29 -18.69 3.51
C GLU A 420 -27.36 -19.35 4.52
N PHE A 421 -26.23 -18.71 4.86
CA PHE A 421 -25.31 -19.21 5.87
C PHE A 421 -25.93 -19.21 7.27
N PHE A 422 -26.77 -18.23 7.59
CA PHE A 422 -27.54 -18.19 8.83
C PHE A 422 -28.75 -19.15 8.84
N GLU A 423 -29.41 -19.35 7.70
CA GLU A 423 -30.64 -20.16 7.61
C GLU A 423 -30.37 -21.67 7.48
N ARG A 424 -29.15 -22.06 7.10
CA ARG A 424 -28.75 -23.46 6.92
C ARG A 424 -28.11 -24.02 8.20
N ASP A 425 -28.03 -25.34 8.23
CA ASP A 425 -27.57 -26.13 9.38
C ASP A 425 -26.04 -26.25 9.36
N TYR A 426 -25.35 -25.14 9.62
CA TYR A 426 -23.89 -25.05 9.69
C TYR A 426 -23.37 -24.86 11.12
N SER A 427 -24.25 -24.89 12.13
CA SER A 427 -23.92 -24.73 13.55
C SER A 427 -24.49 -25.88 14.35
N VAL A 428 -23.85 -26.24 15.47
CA VAL A 428 -24.35 -27.30 16.36
C VAL A 428 -25.53 -26.77 17.17
N ASP A 429 -26.72 -27.37 17.05
CA ASP A 429 -27.87 -27.04 17.91
C ASP A 429 -27.93 -28.02 19.09
N ASP A 430 -27.64 -27.51 20.29
CA ASP A 430 -27.48 -28.25 21.57
C ASP A 430 -28.75 -29.06 22.02
N ASP A 431 -29.86 -28.97 21.28
CA ASP A 431 -31.18 -29.45 21.70
C ASP A 431 -31.62 -30.80 21.07
N ASN A 432 -30.83 -31.42 20.17
CA ASN A 432 -31.19 -32.71 19.55
C ASN A 432 -30.16 -33.84 19.83
N ASP A 433 -30.58 -34.80 20.65
CA ASP A 433 -29.82 -35.96 21.17
C ASP A 433 -29.42 -37.04 20.12
N ASP A 434 -29.46 -36.78 18.81
CA ASP A 434 -29.13 -37.80 17.78
C ASP A 434 -28.52 -37.18 16.50
N ASP A 435 -27.18 -37.26 16.37
CA ASP A 435 -26.39 -37.23 15.12
C ASP A 435 -26.49 -35.98 14.19
N GLU A 436 -26.38 -34.75 14.69
CA GLU A 436 -26.01 -33.60 13.83
C GLU A 436 -24.49 -33.60 13.58
N ASP A 437 -24.06 -33.44 12.32
CA ASP A 437 -22.64 -33.48 11.91
C ASP A 437 -21.97 -32.13 12.23
N ASP A 438 -20.97 -32.13 13.12
CA ASP A 438 -20.19 -30.94 13.47
C ASP A 438 -19.62 -30.24 12.21
N TRP A 439 -19.95 -28.96 12.00
CA TRP A 439 -19.40 -28.18 10.90
C TRP A 439 -18.18 -27.39 11.33
N TYR A 440 -17.23 -27.26 10.41
CA TYR A 440 -15.95 -26.59 10.65
C TYR A 440 -15.69 -25.51 9.61
N GLY A 441 -15.09 -24.40 10.06
CA GLY A 441 -14.68 -23.29 9.22
C GLY A 441 -13.16 -23.24 9.02
N TYR A 442 -12.71 -22.93 7.80
CA TYR A 442 -11.43 -22.25 7.55
C TYR A 442 -11.72 -20.80 7.23
N ILE A 443 -11.22 -19.88 8.05
CA ILE A 443 -11.69 -18.49 8.05
C ILE A 443 -10.49 -17.56 7.88
N TYR A 444 -10.60 -16.64 6.94
CA TYR A 444 -9.70 -15.52 6.77
C TYR A 444 -10.42 -14.22 7.16
N THR A 445 -9.77 -13.43 8.01
CA THR A 445 -10.37 -12.24 8.65
C THR A 445 -9.52 -11.01 8.40
N ASP A 446 -10.13 -9.84 8.56
CA ASP A 446 -9.51 -8.53 8.74
C ASP A 446 -9.98 -7.96 10.08
N GLY A 447 -9.09 -7.98 11.07
CA GLY A 447 -9.49 -7.86 12.47
C GLY A 447 -10.41 -9.03 12.86
N ASP A 448 -11.56 -8.71 13.45
CA ASP A 448 -12.60 -9.70 13.78
C ASP A 448 -13.65 -9.88 12.68
N ARG A 449 -13.53 -9.17 11.55
CA ARG A 449 -14.45 -9.28 10.42
C ARG A 449 -14.00 -10.38 9.47
N ILE A 450 -14.88 -11.32 9.17
CA ILE A 450 -14.67 -12.40 8.20
C ILE A 450 -14.71 -11.81 6.79
N SER A 451 -13.59 -11.93 6.09
CA SER A 451 -13.51 -11.63 4.66
C SER A 451 -13.89 -12.85 3.83
N SER A 452 -13.44 -14.04 4.24
CA SER A 452 -13.76 -15.29 3.55
C SER A 452 -13.79 -16.47 4.50
N ILE A 453 -14.72 -17.40 4.26
CA ILE A 453 -14.88 -18.64 5.02
C ILE A 453 -15.16 -19.81 4.07
N LEU A 454 -14.45 -20.93 4.28
CA LEU A 454 -14.79 -22.23 3.71
C LEU A 454 -15.40 -23.08 4.82
N VAL A 455 -16.58 -23.66 4.58
CA VAL A 455 -17.27 -24.53 5.54
C VAL A 455 -17.26 -25.98 5.07
N LYS A 456 -17.17 -26.92 6.03
CA LYS A 456 -17.16 -28.38 5.77
C LYS A 456 -17.53 -29.21 7.00
N GLU A 457 -18.05 -30.41 6.80
CA GLU A 457 -18.45 -31.36 7.87
C GLU A 457 -17.28 -31.97 8.66
N LYS A 458 -16.03 -31.82 8.20
CA LYS A 458 -14.88 -32.45 8.87
C LYS A 458 -13.61 -31.66 8.80
N LEU A 459 -13.07 -31.26 9.95
CA LEU A 459 -11.77 -30.61 10.00
C LEU A 459 -10.65 -31.53 9.50
N ASP A 460 -9.82 -31.01 8.58
CA ASP A 460 -8.59 -31.71 8.22
C ASP A 460 -7.60 -31.66 9.38
N SER A 461 -6.86 -32.76 9.62
CA SER A 461 -5.78 -32.76 10.61
C SER A 461 -4.77 -31.60 10.38
N LEU A 462 -4.82 -30.59 11.24
CA LEU A 462 -4.01 -29.38 11.15
C LEU A 462 -2.51 -29.67 11.33
N ASN A 463 -2.16 -30.65 12.17
CA ASN A 463 -0.78 -31.15 12.35
C ASN A 463 -0.15 -31.73 11.08
N SER A 464 -0.97 -32.09 10.08
CA SER A 464 -0.50 -32.59 8.78
C SER A 464 -0.33 -31.48 7.73
N GLN A 465 -0.77 -30.27 8.06
CA GLN A 465 -0.64 -29.11 7.20
C GLN A 465 0.75 -28.49 7.36
N ARG A 466 1.14 -27.73 6.34
CA ARG A 466 2.40 -27.00 6.31
C ARG A 466 2.20 -25.68 5.59
N VAL A 467 2.86 -24.65 6.11
CA VAL A 467 3.01 -23.39 5.42
C VAL A 467 4.18 -23.46 4.44
N THR A 468 3.93 -23.04 3.21
CA THR A 468 4.93 -22.94 2.15
C THR A 468 4.82 -21.59 1.45
N ASN A 469 5.96 -21.01 1.09
CA ASN A 469 6.02 -19.85 0.20
C ASN A 469 6.50 -20.28 -1.19
N GLY A 470 6.19 -19.52 -2.23
CA GLY A 470 6.69 -19.76 -3.58
C GLY A 470 6.30 -18.68 -4.58
N VAL A 471 6.82 -18.77 -5.80
CA VAL A 471 6.48 -17.87 -6.92
C VAL A 471 5.80 -18.67 -8.01
N VAL A 472 4.64 -18.20 -8.48
CA VAL A 472 3.89 -18.84 -9.57
C VAL A 472 4.70 -18.83 -10.84
N GLU A 473 5.05 -20.01 -11.33
CA GLU A 473 5.63 -20.19 -12.65
C GLU A 473 4.53 -20.42 -13.68
N LYS A 474 3.50 -21.21 -13.31
CA LYS A 474 2.41 -21.57 -14.19
C LYS A 474 1.14 -21.90 -13.41
N VAL A 475 0.00 -21.47 -13.95
CA VAL A 475 -1.35 -21.88 -13.55
C VAL A 475 -1.97 -22.66 -14.69
N TYR A 476 -2.60 -23.80 -14.41
CA TYR A 476 -3.23 -24.64 -15.43
C TYR A 476 -4.30 -25.56 -14.86
N GLU A 477 -5.36 -25.77 -15.62
CA GLU A 477 -6.41 -26.74 -15.29
C GLU A 477 -6.01 -28.15 -15.75
N ASN A 478 -6.27 -29.15 -14.91
CA ASN A 478 -6.10 -30.55 -15.24
C ASN A 478 -7.46 -31.25 -15.26
N SER A 479 -7.78 -31.93 -16.36
CA SER A 479 -9.08 -32.56 -16.59
C SER A 479 -9.51 -33.63 -15.58
N LEU A 480 -8.60 -34.14 -14.74
CA LEU A 480 -8.90 -35.18 -13.77
C LEU A 480 -8.96 -34.68 -12.32
N VAL A 481 -8.26 -33.59 -12.02
CA VAL A 481 -8.08 -33.14 -10.62
C VAL A 481 -8.40 -31.67 -10.41
N GLY A 482 -8.72 -30.92 -11.47
CA GLY A 482 -9.00 -29.49 -11.39
C GLY A 482 -7.76 -28.61 -11.51
N TRP A 483 -7.84 -27.41 -10.95
CA TRP A 483 -6.84 -26.35 -11.04
C TRP A 483 -5.54 -26.67 -10.29
N LYS A 484 -4.42 -26.47 -10.98
CA LYS A 484 -3.07 -26.67 -10.45
C LYS A 484 -2.20 -25.44 -10.67
N ILE A 485 -1.28 -25.25 -9.73
CA ILE A 485 -0.18 -24.30 -9.84
C ILE A 485 1.17 -25.02 -9.78
N GLN A 486 2.12 -24.51 -10.54
CA GLN A 486 3.54 -24.84 -10.44
C GLN A 486 4.24 -23.63 -9.83
N LEU A 487 4.98 -23.89 -8.74
CA LEU A 487 5.70 -22.89 -7.98
C LEU A 487 7.20 -23.14 -8.10
N ARG A 488 7.93 -22.10 -8.43
CA ARG A 488 9.39 -22.04 -8.26
C ARG A 488 9.71 -21.37 -6.92
N ASP A 489 10.97 -21.48 -6.51
CA ASP A 489 11.49 -20.83 -5.29
C ASP A 489 10.70 -21.21 -4.03
N GLY A 490 10.23 -22.45 -4.01
CA GLY A 490 9.43 -22.99 -2.92
C GLY A 490 10.22 -23.03 -1.61
N ARG A 491 9.60 -22.63 -0.50
CA ARG A 491 10.20 -22.68 0.85
C ARG A 491 9.17 -23.22 1.82
N ASP A 492 9.54 -24.24 2.56
CA ASP A 492 8.66 -24.90 3.54
C ASP A 492 9.02 -24.43 4.95
N TRP A 493 8.04 -23.98 5.74
CA TRP A 493 8.27 -23.80 7.17
C TRP A 493 8.54 -25.16 7.83
N SER A 494 9.54 -25.20 8.72
CA SER A 494 9.93 -26.39 9.46
C SER A 494 9.84 -26.14 10.95
N SER A 495 8.72 -26.53 11.58
CA SER A 495 8.50 -26.43 13.02
C SER A 495 9.63 -26.99 13.88
N ARG A 496 10.18 -28.14 13.49
CA ARG A 496 11.31 -28.76 14.20
C ARG A 496 12.57 -27.88 14.26
N LYS A 497 12.74 -27.00 13.29
CA LYS A 497 13.93 -26.16 13.12
C LYS A 497 13.63 -24.67 13.30
N GLU A 498 12.36 -24.33 13.51
CA GLU A 498 11.83 -22.97 13.59
C GLU A 498 12.37 -22.06 12.49
N GLN A 499 12.42 -22.57 11.24
CA GLN A 499 12.99 -21.83 10.11
C GLN A 499 12.38 -22.23 8.75
N TRP A 500 12.44 -21.30 7.80
CA TRP A 500 12.14 -21.53 6.39
C TRP A 500 13.21 -22.37 5.70
N MET A 501 12.78 -23.50 5.11
CA MET A 501 13.64 -24.43 4.40
C MET A 501 13.42 -24.31 2.89
N ALA A 502 14.43 -23.83 2.16
CA ALA A 502 14.39 -23.77 0.70
C ALA A 502 14.25 -25.16 0.06
N ARG A 503 13.44 -25.25 -1.00
CA ARG A 503 13.24 -26.45 -1.81
C ARG A 503 14.16 -26.41 -3.03
N GLY A 504 14.83 -27.52 -3.30
CA GLY A 504 15.69 -27.71 -4.48
C GLY A 504 14.97 -27.94 -5.81
N SER A 505 13.64 -27.82 -5.86
CA SER A 505 12.84 -28.06 -7.06
C SER A 505 11.47 -27.40 -7.01
N ASN A 506 10.85 -27.27 -8.19
CA ASN A 506 9.51 -26.71 -8.32
C ASN A 506 8.48 -27.58 -7.60
N LEU A 507 7.46 -26.94 -7.03
CA LEU A 507 6.36 -27.56 -6.30
C LEU A 507 5.08 -27.48 -7.14
N HIS A 508 4.35 -28.59 -7.23
CA HIS A 508 3.02 -28.60 -7.81
C HIS A 508 1.96 -28.66 -6.71
N VAL A 509 1.01 -27.75 -6.74
CA VAL A 509 -0.09 -27.67 -5.76
C VAL A 509 -1.43 -27.71 -6.49
N LEU A 510 -2.37 -28.50 -5.97
CA LEU A 510 -3.76 -28.50 -6.37
C LEU A 510 -4.50 -27.41 -5.58
N ILE A 511 -5.24 -26.56 -6.28
CA ILE A 511 -5.93 -25.39 -5.69
C ILE A 511 -7.42 -25.33 -6.05
N GLU A 512 -8.00 -26.42 -6.54
CA GLU A 512 -9.43 -26.51 -6.87
C GLU A 512 -10.32 -26.07 -5.71
N ASP A 513 -10.09 -26.64 -4.52
CA ASP A 513 -10.89 -26.40 -3.31
C ASP A 513 -10.22 -25.39 -2.36
N ALA A 514 -9.30 -24.55 -2.87
CA ALA A 514 -8.53 -23.64 -2.04
C ALA A 514 -9.20 -22.26 -1.94
N MET A 515 -9.14 -21.66 -0.74
CA MET A 515 -9.42 -20.25 -0.56
C MET A 515 -8.24 -19.46 -1.12
N ILE A 516 -8.43 -18.74 -2.22
CA ILE A 516 -7.37 -17.94 -2.85
C ILE A 516 -7.68 -16.47 -2.63
N ILE A 517 -6.78 -15.77 -1.94
CA ILE A 517 -7.00 -14.40 -1.47
C ILE A 517 -5.95 -13.47 -2.08
N LYS A 518 -6.41 -12.38 -2.68
CA LYS A 518 -5.59 -11.30 -3.22
C LYS A 518 -6.22 -9.97 -2.85
N ASP A 519 -5.44 -9.07 -2.26
CA ASP A 519 -5.89 -7.75 -1.80
C ASP A 519 -7.14 -7.82 -0.90
N ASN A 520 -7.12 -8.72 0.10
CA ASN A 520 -8.21 -9.00 1.04
C ASN A 520 -9.54 -9.43 0.37
N LYS A 521 -9.48 -10.01 -0.83
CA LYS A 521 -10.63 -10.53 -1.57
C LYS A 521 -10.38 -11.93 -2.09
N MET A 522 -11.40 -12.78 -2.04
CA MET A 522 -11.33 -14.08 -2.69
C MET A 522 -11.33 -13.92 -4.21
N ILE A 523 -10.45 -14.64 -4.89
CA ILE A 523 -10.30 -14.67 -6.35
C ILE A 523 -10.39 -16.10 -6.87
N LEU A 524 -10.67 -16.23 -8.15
CA LEU A 524 -10.67 -17.53 -8.83
C LEU A 524 -9.24 -18.00 -9.17
N PRO A 525 -8.99 -19.31 -9.31
CA PRO A 525 -7.69 -19.85 -9.72
C PRO A 525 -7.13 -19.22 -11.00
N GLU A 526 -7.98 -18.92 -11.98
CA GLU A 526 -7.64 -18.32 -13.26
C GLU A 526 -7.13 -16.86 -13.16
N GLU A 527 -7.38 -16.19 -12.03
CA GLU A 527 -6.93 -14.82 -11.78
C GLU A 527 -5.48 -14.76 -11.24
N LEU A 528 -4.92 -15.90 -10.84
CA LEU A 528 -3.50 -16.03 -10.50
C LEU A 528 -2.63 -15.86 -11.74
N LYS A 529 -1.56 -15.07 -11.60
CA LYS A 529 -0.65 -14.75 -12.70
C LYS A 529 0.73 -15.35 -12.46
N PRO A 530 1.48 -15.68 -13.53
CA PRO A 530 2.91 -15.91 -13.40
C PRO A 530 3.58 -14.74 -12.66
N GLU A 531 4.57 -15.04 -11.85
CA GLU A 531 5.28 -14.12 -10.94
C GLU A 531 4.49 -13.64 -9.72
N ASP A 532 3.23 -14.04 -9.54
CA ASP A 532 2.54 -13.86 -8.25
C ASP A 532 3.31 -14.64 -7.17
N ARG A 533 3.58 -13.98 -6.04
CA ARG A 533 4.23 -14.59 -4.88
C ARG A 533 3.15 -15.10 -3.96
N LEU A 534 3.31 -16.30 -3.42
CA LEU A 534 2.29 -16.95 -2.61
C LEU A 534 2.81 -17.29 -1.22
N TYR A 535 1.94 -17.12 -0.23
CA TYR A 535 2.01 -17.73 1.09
C TYR A 535 0.84 -18.72 1.18
N LEU A 536 1.11 -20.00 1.42
CA LEU A 536 0.09 -21.03 1.26
C LEU A 536 0.14 -22.09 2.35
N ILE A 537 -1.05 -22.44 2.83
CA ILE A 537 -1.29 -23.51 3.79
C ILE A 537 -1.72 -24.73 2.97
N ARG A 538 -1.01 -25.84 3.11
CA ARG A 538 -1.26 -27.04 2.31
C ARG A 538 -1.09 -28.33 3.11
N LYS A 539 -1.82 -29.36 2.69
CA LYS A 539 -1.66 -30.75 3.15
C LYS A 539 -1.13 -31.58 2.00
N GLY A 540 0.15 -31.97 2.06
CA GLY A 540 0.81 -32.58 0.91
C GLY A 540 0.76 -31.66 -0.31
N SER A 541 0.24 -32.13 -1.44
CA SER A 541 0.09 -31.30 -2.66
C SER A 541 -1.23 -30.54 -2.74
N LYS A 542 -2.12 -30.63 -1.74
CA LYS A 542 -3.42 -29.94 -1.76
C LYS A 542 -3.31 -28.61 -1.01
N GLY A 543 -3.51 -27.50 -1.70
CA GLY A 543 -3.66 -26.17 -1.10
C GLY A 543 -4.99 -26.08 -0.36
N LYS A 544 -4.99 -25.31 0.74
CA LYS A 544 -6.18 -25.02 1.55
C LYS A 544 -6.45 -23.52 1.54
N ILE A 545 -5.43 -22.75 1.88
CA ILE A 545 -5.46 -21.29 1.81
C ILE A 545 -4.25 -20.83 1.00
N VAL A 546 -4.46 -19.91 0.08
CA VAL A 546 -3.44 -19.33 -0.79
C VAL A 546 -3.57 -17.81 -0.71
N LEU A 547 -2.60 -17.14 -0.10
CA LEU A 547 -2.53 -15.69 -0.05
C LEU A 547 -1.54 -15.21 -1.12
N VAL A 548 -1.98 -14.28 -1.96
CA VAL A 548 -1.13 -13.61 -2.97
C VAL A 548 -0.42 -12.41 -2.33
N LYS A 549 0.87 -12.25 -2.63
CA LYS A 549 1.83 -11.29 -2.03
C LYS A 549 2.44 -10.32 -3.05
#